data_AF-A0A6G7YN71-F1
#
_entry.id   AF-A0A6G7YN71-F1
#
_cell.length_a   1.000
_cell.length_b   1.000
_cell.length_c   1.000
_cell.angle_alpha   90.00
_cell.angle_beta   90.00
_cell.angle_gamma   90.00
#
_symmetry.space_group_name_H-M   'P 1'
#
loop_
_entity.id
_entity.type
_entity.pdbx_description
1 polymer ?
#
loop_
_entity_poly.entity_id
_entity_poly.type
_entity_poly.pdbx_seq_one_letter_code
_entity_poly.pdbx_strand_id
1 'polypeptide(L)'
;MIRISSPLAFLLLASCSGEAGAPQIEVKDAWVRPTVGAGQMTAGYATIVNSGGANDRLIGAETDAAAKVTLHSSSNKNGIARMRPLANGLPVGGGGTATLSPGGNHLMLEQLSRPLAPGQSVRLTLRFEKAGEKVVTAAVRNEPATTGHEGH
;
A
#
# COMPACT_ATOMS: atom_id res chain seq x y z
N MET A 1 59.28 -12.04 -45.08
CA MET A 1 58.76 -11.86 -43.71
C MET A 1 57.57 -10.90 -43.79
N ILE A 2 56.33 -11.38 -43.64
CA ILE A 2 55.12 -10.53 -43.62
C ILE A 2 54.33 -10.96 -42.38
N ARG A 3 54.24 -10.08 -41.37
CA ARG A 3 53.44 -10.30 -40.16
C ARG A 3 52.08 -9.64 -40.36
N ILE A 4 51.04 -10.44 -40.57
CA ILE A 4 49.66 -9.97 -40.66
C ILE A 4 49.12 -9.91 -39.23
N SER A 5 48.93 -8.70 -38.72
CA SER A 5 48.35 -8.44 -37.40
C SER A 5 46.84 -8.27 -37.58
N SER A 6 46.06 -9.19 -36.99
CA SER A 6 44.60 -9.20 -37.05
C SER A 6 44.04 -8.35 -35.91
N PRO A 7 43.17 -7.34 -36.15
CA PRO A 7 42.54 -6.62 -35.07
C PRO A 7 41.35 -7.43 -34.54
N LEU A 8 41.44 -7.79 -33.26
CA LEU A 8 40.36 -8.40 -32.49
C LEU A 8 39.25 -7.34 -32.28
N ALA A 9 38.17 -7.45 -33.05
CA ALA A 9 37.00 -6.59 -32.91
C ALA A 9 36.25 -6.92 -31.61
N PHE A 10 36.40 -6.07 -30.60
CA PHE A 10 35.61 -6.12 -29.37
C PHE A 10 34.22 -5.54 -29.64
N LEU A 11 33.23 -6.41 -29.78
CA LEU A 11 31.82 -6.03 -29.90
C LEU A 11 31.30 -5.60 -28.52
N LEU A 12 31.20 -4.29 -28.27
CA LEU A 12 30.51 -3.75 -27.09
C LEU A 12 29.01 -4.06 -27.24
N LEU A 13 28.54 -5.08 -26.52
CA LEU A 13 27.12 -5.27 -26.22
C LEU A 13 26.67 -4.12 -25.31
N ALA A 14 26.17 -3.03 -25.89
CA ALA A 14 25.42 -2.02 -25.18
C ALA A 14 24.11 -2.65 -24.68
N SER A 15 24.15 -3.16 -23.46
CA SER A 15 22.95 -3.61 -22.75
C SER A 15 22.11 -2.38 -22.45
N CYS A 16 21.08 -2.13 -23.26
CA CYS A 16 20.01 -1.20 -22.92
C CYS A 16 19.28 -1.74 -21.70
N SER A 17 19.82 -1.48 -20.50
CA SER A 17 19.02 -1.52 -19.29
C SER A 17 18.00 -0.39 -19.44
N GLY A 18 16.78 -0.74 -19.84
CA GLY A 18 15.68 0.20 -19.79
C GLY A 18 15.57 0.69 -18.35
N GLU A 19 15.94 1.95 -18.13
CA GLU A 19 15.86 2.59 -16.82
C GLU A 19 14.38 2.57 -16.42
N ALA A 20 14.01 1.60 -15.60
CA ALA A 20 12.70 1.54 -15.00
C ALA A 20 12.62 2.76 -14.08
N GLY A 21 12.13 3.89 -14.59
CA GLY A 21 12.20 5.19 -13.92
C GLY A 21 11.66 5.17 -12.50
N ALA A 22 11.94 6.22 -11.72
CA ALA A 22 11.57 6.28 -10.29
C ALA A 22 10.08 5.96 -10.04
N PRO A 23 9.72 5.34 -8.90
CA PRO A 23 8.33 5.02 -8.59
C PRO A 23 7.49 6.30 -8.54
N GLN A 24 6.30 6.25 -9.13
CA GLN A 24 5.36 7.37 -9.18
C GLN A 24 4.08 6.96 -8.45
N ILE A 25 4.08 7.19 -7.14
CA ILE A 25 3.03 6.73 -6.24
C ILE A 25 1.90 7.75 -6.14
N GLU A 26 0.69 7.28 -6.43
CA GLU A 26 -0.57 7.96 -6.19
C GLU A 26 -1.43 7.11 -5.25
N VAL A 27 -2.07 7.75 -4.26
CA VAL A 27 -2.97 7.08 -3.31
C VAL A 27 -4.38 7.60 -3.54
N LYS A 28 -5.30 6.67 -3.84
CA LYS A 28 -6.68 6.93 -4.22
C LYS A 28 -7.64 6.33 -3.22
N ASP A 29 -8.85 6.88 -3.19
CA ASP A 29 -10.00 6.33 -2.47
C ASP A 29 -9.67 6.00 -1.01
N ALA A 30 -8.89 6.84 -0.34
CA ALA A 30 -8.53 6.62 1.05
C ALA A 30 -9.77 6.78 1.93
N TRP A 31 -10.05 5.79 2.79
CA TRP A 31 -11.15 5.84 3.74
C TRP A 31 -10.86 5.03 5.00
N VAL A 32 -11.56 5.35 6.08
CA VAL A 32 -11.43 4.70 7.38
C VAL A 32 -12.80 4.23 7.84
N ARG A 33 -12.86 3.03 8.44
CA ARG A 33 -14.11 2.51 9.01
C ARG A 33 -14.50 3.30 10.27
N PRO A 34 -15.79 3.62 10.49
CA PRO A 34 -16.24 4.22 11.72
C PRO A 34 -15.97 3.31 12.92
N THR A 35 -15.69 3.90 14.07
CA THR A 35 -15.59 3.15 15.33
C THR A 35 -16.97 2.75 15.82
N VAL A 36 -17.11 1.53 16.37
CA VAL A 36 -18.33 1.09 17.06
C VAL A 36 -18.19 1.35 18.55
N GLY A 37 -19.14 2.09 19.14
CA GLY A 37 -19.16 2.41 20.57
C GLY A 37 -17.90 3.14 21.03
N ALA A 38 -17.31 2.70 22.15
CA ALA A 38 -16.04 3.21 22.68
C ALA A 38 -14.79 2.62 22.00
N GLY A 39 -14.94 2.02 20.81
CA GLY A 39 -13.88 1.32 20.10
C GLY A 39 -12.60 2.14 19.96
N GLN A 40 -11.50 1.60 20.46
CA GLN A 40 -10.17 2.22 20.45
C GLN A 40 -9.34 1.87 19.21
N MET A 41 -9.94 1.17 18.25
CA MET A 41 -9.26 0.66 17.07
C MET A 41 -10.19 0.70 15.85
N THR A 42 -9.61 0.88 14.67
CA THR A 42 -10.32 0.77 13.40
C THR A 42 -9.40 0.40 12.24
N ALA A 43 -9.96 0.15 11.07
CA ALA A 43 -9.23 -0.16 9.86
C ALA A 43 -9.32 0.98 8.82
N GLY A 44 -8.20 1.27 8.17
CA GLY A 44 -8.06 2.18 7.04
C GLY A 44 -7.74 1.43 5.75
N TYR A 45 -8.22 2.00 4.65
CA TYR A 45 -8.24 1.41 3.31
C TYR A 45 -7.90 2.47 2.27
N ALA A 46 -7.32 2.05 1.16
CA ALA A 46 -6.92 2.91 0.04
C ALA A 46 -6.49 2.04 -1.16
N THR A 47 -6.45 2.65 -2.33
CA THR A 47 -5.83 2.07 -3.53
C THR A 47 -4.52 2.81 -3.80
N ILE A 48 -3.42 2.06 -3.96
CA ILE A 48 -2.09 2.63 -4.21
C ILE A 48 -1.68 2.28 -5.63
N VAL A 49 -1.48 3.27 -6.47
CA VAL A 49 -1.09 3.12 -7.87
C VAL A 49 0.35 3.57 -8.03
N ASN A 50 1.18 2.73 -8.64
CA ASN A 50 2.53 3.09 -9.04
C ASN A 50 2.59 3.18 -10.56
N SER A 51 2.58 4.41 -11.09
CA SER A 51 2.70 4.65 -12.54
C SER A 51 4.15 4.71 -13.03
N GLY A 52 5.12 4.60 -12.11
CA GLY A 52 6.55 4.57 -12.42
C GLY A 52 7.04 3.16 -12.78
N GLY A 53 8.25 3.08 -13.34
CA GLY A 53 8.84 1.80 -13.76
C GLY A 53 9.42 0.99 -12.60
N ALA A 54 9.93 1.66 -11.57
CA ALA A 54 10.56 1.00 -10.42
C ALA A 54 9.54 0.54 -9.38
N ASN A 55 9.81 -0.62 -8.77
CA ASN A 55 9.05 -1.13 -7.62
C ASN A 55 9.25 -0.24 -6.38
N ASP A 56 8.20 -0.14 -5.57
CA ASP A 56 8.20 0.50 -4.25
C ASP A 56 7.50 -0.40 -3.20
N ARG A 57 7.42 0.09 -1.97
CA ARG A 57 6.83 -0.62 -0.84
C ARG A 57 6.27 0.38 0.16
N LEU A 58 5.02 0.19 0.55
CA LEU A 58 4.44 0.88 1.70
C LEU A 58 4.99 0.24 2.97
N ILE A 59 5.85 0.94 3.70
CA ILE A 59 6.55 0.43 4.89
C ILE A 59 5.89 0.85 6.20
N GLY A 60 4.98 1.83 6.16
CA GLY A 60 4.29 2.28 7.35
C GLY A 60 3.28 3.37 7.07
N ALA A 61 2.57 3.78 8.11
CA ALA A 61 1.66 4.91 8.08
C ALA A 61 1.61 5.58 9.45
N GLU A 62 1.10 6.80 9.50
CA GLU A 62 0.81 7.52 10.74
C GLU A 62 -0.39 8.46 10.56
N THR A 63 -0.95 8.90 11.68
CA THR A 63 -2.09 9.81 11.74
C THR A 63 -2.14 10.52 13.09
N ASP A 64 -2.76 11.70 13.15
CA ASP A 64 -3.07 12.39 14.40
C ASP A 64 -4.23 11.73 15.17
N ALA A 65 -5.01 10.86 14.52
CA ALA A 65 -6.18 10.24 15.12
C ALA A 65 -5.89 9.02 16.02
N ALA A 66 -4.69 8.45 15.94
CA ALA A 66 -4.31 7.17 16.56
C ALA A 66 -2.86 7.20 17.04
N ALA A 67 -2.55 6.53 18.16
CA ALA A 67 -1.18 6.47 18.66
C ALA A 67 -0.26 5.59 17.79
N LYS A 68 -0.84 4.64 17.04
CA LYS A 68 -0.09 3.69 16.23
C LYS A 68 -0.87 3.26 15.00
N VAL A 69 -0.18 3.11 13.87
CA VAL A 69 -0.73 2.52 12.65
C VAL A 69 0.15 1.38 12.18
N THR A 70 -0.44 0.21 11.94
CA THR A 70 0.27 -0.99 11.50
C THR A 70 -0.35 -1.53 10.20
N LEU A 71 0.48 -2.08 9.31
CA LEU A 71 -0.03 -2.76 8.11
C LEU A 71 -0.36 -4.21 8.44
N HIS A 72 -1.57 -4.63 8.15
CA HIS A 72 -2.05 -5.98 8.39
C HIS A 72 -2.54 -6.61 7.09
N SER A 73 -2.50 -7.94 7.02
CA SER A 73 -3.11 -8.76 5.99
C SER A 73 -4.18 -9.64 6.61
N SER A 74 -5.40 -9.55 6.10
CA SER A 74 -6.47 -10.50 6.40
C SER A 74 -6.51 -11.59 5.34
N SER A 75 -6.76 -12.82 5.77
CA SER A 75 -6.98 -13.96 4.88
C SER A 75 -7.94 -14.94 5.55
N ASN A 76 -8.87 -15.48 4.78
CA ASN A 76 -9.73 -16.57 5.24
C ASN A 76 -9.10 -17.90 4.81
N LYS A 77 -8.66 -18.71 5.76
CA LYS A 77 -8.14 -20.06 5.49
C LYS A 77 -9.02 -21.07 6.19
N ASN A 78 -9.73 -21.90 5.41
CA ASN A 78 -10.66 -22.92 5.91
C ASN A 78 -11.78 -22.34 6.79
N GLY A 79 -12.38 -21.22 6.37
CA GLY A 79 -13.44 -20.54 7.14
C GLY A 79 -12.94 -19.75 8.35
N ILE A 80 -11.65 -19.82 8.67
CA ILE A 80 -11.05 -19.08 9.78
C ILE A 80 -10.42 -17.80 9.24
N ALA A 81 -10.96 -16.65 9.63
CA ALA A 81 -10.34 -15.35 9.39
C ALA A 81 -9.03 -15.26 10.19
N ARG A 82 -7.93 -14.99 9.50
CA ARG A 82 -6.62 -14.74 10.09
C ARG A 82 -6.15 -13.36 9.70
N MET A 83 -5.78 -12.57 10.70
CA MET A 83 -5.17 -11.26 10.53
C MET A 83 -3.72 -11.35 10.99
N ARG A 84 -2.78 -10.90 10.14
CA ARG A 84 -1.35 -10.93 10.44
C ARG A 84 -0.69 -9.59 10.10
N PRO A 85 0.17 -9.05 10.98
CA PRO A 85 0.99 -7.90 10.64
C PRO A 85 1.91 -8.17 9.45
N LEU A 86 2.09 -7.19 8.59
CA LEU A 86 3.04 -7.15 7.49
C LEU A 86 4.27 -6.33 7.92
N ALA A 87 5.15 -6.97 8.70
CA ALA A 87 6.37 -6.31 9.21
C ALA A 87 7.29 -5.79 8.09
N ASN A 88 7.28 -6.46 6.93
CA ASN A 88 8.05 -6.05 5.76
C ASN A 88 7.25 -5.13 4.82
N GLY A 89 6.13 -4.53 5.28
CA GLY A 89 5.29 -3.66 4.46
C GLY A 89 4.55 -4.34 3.30
N LEU A 90 3.89 -3.53 2.47
CA LEU A 90 3.11 -3.95 1.31
C LEU A 90 3.85 -3.57 0.01
N PRO A 91 4.28 -4.54 -0.81
CA PRO A 91 4.94 -4.24 -2.08
C PRO A 91 3.98 -3.58 -3.08
N VAL A 92 4.50 -2.64 -3.87
CA VAL A 92 3.80 -1.97 -4.97
C VAL A 92 4.70 -2.03 -6.20
N GLY A 93 4.41 -2.95 -7.12
CA GLY A 93 5.22 -3.12 -8.33
C GLY A 93 5.20 -1.87 -9.23
N GLY A 94 6.26 -1.65 -10.00
CA GLY A 94 6.27 -0.66 -11.08
C GLY A 94 5.16 -0.93 -12.11
N GLY A 95 4.46 0.11 -12.54
CA GLY A 95 3.24 -0.01 -13.36
C GLY A 95 2.08 -0.74 -12.67
N GLY A 96 2.20 -1.02 -11.36
CA GLY A 96 1.31 -1.88 -10.60
C GLY A 96 0.33 -1.12 -9.71
N THR A 97 -0.57 -1.89 -9.09
CA THR A 97 -1.51 -1.40 -8.09
C THR A 97 -1.52 -2.33 -6.88
N ALA A 98 -1.54 -1.75 -5.69
CA ALA A 98 -1.74 -2.47 -4.44
C ALA A 98 -2.98 -1.92 -3.73
N THR A 99 -3.86 -2.83 -3.28
CA THR A 99 -5.14 -2.45 -2.67
C THR A 99 -5.15 -2.80 -1.19
N LEU A 100 -5.54 -1.82 -0.37
CA LEU A 100 -5.92 -2.00 1.02
C LEU A 100 -7.45 -2.05 1.07
N SER A 101 -8.04 -3.22 1.35
CA SER A 101 -9.48 -3.46 1.30
C SER A 101 -9.98 -4.34 2.45
N PRO A 102 -11.27 -4.28 2.79
CA PRO A 102 -11.89 -5.24 3.69
C PRO A 102 -11.63 -6.68 3.25
N GLY A 103 -11.36 -7.57 4.22
CA GLY A 103 -10.99 -8.97 3.95
C GLY A 103 -9.58 -9.19 3.38
N GLY A 104 -8.86 -8.13 2.99
CA GLY A 104 -7.49 -8.17 2.48
C GLY A 104 -6.50 -7.39 3.33
N ASN A 105 -5.55 -6.72 2.68
CA ASN A 105 -4.57 -5.87 3.36
C ASN A 105 -5.26 -4.59 3.87
N HIS A 106 -4.84 -4.07 5.03
CA HIS A 106 -5.43 -2.85 5.59
C HIS A 106 -4.47 -2.18 6.58
N LEU A 107 -4.73 -0.90 6.87
CA LEU A 107 -4.08 -0.18 7.95
C LEU A 107 -4.87 -0.41 9.22
N MET A 108 -4.26 -0.94 10.26
CA MET A 108 -4.85 -1.03 11.58
C MET A 108 -4.46 0.21 12.38
N LEU A 109 -5.44 1.05 12.71
CA LEU A 109 -5.27 2.23 13.57
C LEU A 109 -5.56 1.80 15.00
N GLU A 110 -4.55 1.87 15.85
CA GLU A 110 -4.59 1.41 17.25
C GLU A 110 -4.54 2.59 18.21
N GLN A 111 -5.24 2.47 19.34
CA GLN A 111 -5.28 3.49 20.40
C GLN A 111 -5.74 4.84 19.87
N LEU A 112 -6.95 4.86 19.29
CA LEU A 112 -7.58 6.06 18.78
C LEU A 112 -7.76 7.11 19.90
N SER A 113 -7.35 8.35 19.63
CA SER A 113 -7.48 9.45 20.59
C SER A 113 -8.95 9.88 20.79
N ARG A 114 -9.82 9.55 19.82
CA ARG A 114 -11.26 9.79 19.86
C ARG A 114 -12.01 8.81 18.95
N PRO A 115 -13.30 8.53 19.20
CA PRO A 115 -14.15 7.82 18.25
C PRO A 115 -14.21 8.54 16.89
N LEU A 116 -14.31 7.75 15.81
CA LEU A 116 -14.43 8.23 14.44
C LEU A 116 -15.84 7.96 13.92
N ALA A 117 -16.55 9.03 13.58
CA ALA A 117 -17.94 8.98 13.11
C ALA A 117 -18.04 9.19 11.59
N PRO A 118 -19.07 8.63 10.91
CA PRO A 118 -19.30 8.87 9.49
C PRO A 118 -19.34 10.37 9.14
N GLY A 119 -18.79 10.74 7.98
CA GLY A 119 -18.72 12.13 7.52
C GLY A 119 -17.53 12.92 8.06
N GLN A 120 -16.79 12.37 9.03
CA GLN A 120 -15.49 12.91 9.43
C GLN A 120 -14.40 12.59 8.42
N SER A 121 -13.24 13.20 8.59
CA SER A 121 -12.04 12.90 7.82
C SER A 121 -10.84 12.71 8.74
N VAL A 122 -9.91 11.85 8.33
CA VAL A 122 -8.67 11.53 9.03
C VAL A 122 -7.50 11.79 8.09
N ARG A 123 -6.48 12.53 8.54
CA ARG A 123 -5.24 12.67 7.76
C ARG A 123 -4.39 11.43 7.95
N LEU A 124 -3.97 10.81 6.87
CA LEU A 124 -3.03 9.68 6.87
C LEU A 124 -1.74 10.11 6.15
N THR A 125 -0.60 9.86 6.77
CA THR A 125 0.71 9.95 6.12
C THR A 125 1.19 8.54 5.85
N LEU A 126 1.29 8.16 4.57
CA LEU A 126 1.74 6.85 4.11
C LEU A 126 3.24 6.93 3.77
N ARG A 127 4.05 6.04 4.34
CA ARG A 127 5.50 6.03 4.17
C ARG A 127 5.92 4.97 3.19
N PHE A 128 6.48 5.39 2.05
CA PHE A 128 7.03 4.50 1.04
C PHE A 128 8.55 4.44 1.15
N GLU A 129 9.11 3.26 0.85
CA GLU A 129 10.56 3.00 0.94
C GLU A 129 11.36 3.92 0.00
N LYS A 130 10.84 4.20 -1.20
CA LYS A 130 11.53 5.01 -2.22
C LYS A 130 10.83 6.32 -2.54
N ALA A 131 9.50 6.31 -2.70
CA ALA A 131 8.74 7.51 -3.04
C ALA A 131 8.53 8.48 -1.85
N GLY A 132 9.01 8.11 -0.66
CA GLY A 132 8.90 8.91 0.56
C GLY A 132 7.48 8.98 1.11
N GLU A 133 7.13 10.10 1.74
CA GLU A 133 5.82 10.26 2.38
C GLU A 133 4.75 10.75 1.40
N LYS A 134 3.55 10.18 1.51
CA LYS A 134 2.34 10.61 0.79
C LYS A 134 1.25 10.91 1.81
N VAL A 135 0.84 12.17 1.89
CA VAL A 135 -0.23 12.61 2.78
C VAL A 135 -1.55 12.56 2.03
N VAL A 136 -2.54 11.89 2.61
CA VAL A 136 -3.91 11.81 2.08
C VAL A 136 -4.94 12.12 3.15
N THR A 137 -6.10 12.60 2.70
CA THR A 137 -7.28 12.75 3.55
C THR A 137 -8.20 11.56 3.32
N ALA A 138 -8.41 10.76 4.36
CA ALA A 138 -9.27 9.60 4.33
C ALA A 138 -10.65 9.92 4.91
N ALA A 139 -11.70 9.69 4.13
CA ALA A 139 -13.07 9.88 4.60
C ALA A 139 -13.47 8.78 5.58
N VAL A 140 -14.12 9.13 6.69
CA VAL A 140 -14.72 8.15 7.60
C VAL A 140 -16.10 7.77 7.06
N ARG A 141 -16.25 6.54 6.59
CA ARG A 141 -17.50 6.05 5.99
C ARG A 141 -17.67 4.56 6.20
N ASN A 142 -18.93 4.12 6.22
CA ASN A 142 -19.22 2.70 6.19
C ASN A 142 -18.67 2.09 4.90
N GLU A 143 -18.35 0.80 4.98
CA GLU A 143 -18.01 0.02 3.80
C GLU A 143 -19.12 0.21 2.74
N PRO A 144 -18.76 0.38 1.46
CA PRO A 144 -19.75 0.32 0.38
C PRO A 144 -20.57 -0.97 0.54
N ALA A 145 -21.89 -0.88 0.43
CA ALA A 145 -22.72 -2.07 0.49
C ALA A 145 -22.29 -3.02 -0.63
N THR A 146 -21.60 -4.10 -0.27
CA THR A 146 -21.32 -5.18 -1.19
C THR A 146 -22.62 -5.96 -1.32
N THR A 147 -23.36 -5.76 -2.42
CA THR A 147 -24.54 -6.60 -2.72
C THR A 147 -24.07 -8.05 -2.81
N GLY A 148 -24.35 -8.86 -1.79
CA GLY A 148 -24.18 -10.32 -1.83
C GLY A 148 -23.36 -10.94 -0.70
N HIS A 149 -24.00 -11.24 0.43
CA HIS A 149 -23.93 -12.58 1.00
C HIS A 149 -25.21 -12.84 1.81
N GLU A 150 -26.25 -13.27 1.11
CA GLU A 150 -27.36 -13.99 1.72
C GLU A 150 -26.82 -15.36 2.16
N GLY A 151 -26.48 -15.48 3.45
CA GLY A 151 -26.19 -16.75 4.11
C GLY A 151 -27.39 -17.13 4.96
N HIS A 152 -28.25 -17.98 4.42
CA HIS A 152 -29.30 -18.71 5.12
C HIS A 152 -28.74 -20.02 5.70
#